data_AF-A0A4Q9MR08-F1
#
_entry.id   AF-A0A4Q9MR08-F1
#
_cell.length_a   1.000
_cell.length_b   1.000
_cell.length_c   1.000
_cell.angle_alpha   90.00
_cell.angle_beta   90.00
_cell.angle_gamma   90.00
#
_symmetry.space_group_name_H-M   'P 1'
#
loop_
_entity.id
_entity.type
_entity.pdbx_description
1 polymer ?
#
loop_
_entity_poly.entity_id
_entity_poly.type
_entity_poly.pdbx_seq_one_letter_code
_entity_poly.pdbx_strand_id
1 'polypeptide(L)'
;FVPGSIVRIQLRNFLTYDWVEFRPGPYLNMIFGPNGTGKSSIACAICLGLNFPPSLLNRAQDLKSFVKNDKQDGHIEIELKGAKGKPNLVIRRNLFSNSKSAPFMLNGRSSSGKDINAKMAELNVQVNNLCAFLPQDRVAEFARMTPQQLLRETQRAAGNPNLTAWHDTLIESGKSLKNIQDVIALLGVALSISDMLHLCSS
;
A
#
# COMPACT_ATOMS: atom_id res chain seq x y z
N PHE A 1 -6.96 7.35 -18.94
CA PHE A 1 -6.19 7.11 -17.71
C PHE A 1 -6.78 7.93 -16.58
N VAL A 2 -7.01 7.30 -15.44
CA VAL A 2 -7.40 7.97 -14.19
C VAL A 2 -6.12 8.58 -13.57
N PRO A 3 -6.20 9.68 -12.81
CA PRO A 3 -5.05 10.16 -12.04
C PRO A 3 -4.44 9.02 -11.19
N GLY A 4 -3.12 8.95 -11.12
CA GLY A 4 -2.40 7.85 -10.45
C GLY A 4 -2.20 6.58 -11.28
N SER A 5 -2.84 6.44 -12.45
CA SER A 5 -2.58 5.30 -13.35
C SER A 5 -1.12 5.29 -13.81
N ILE A 6 -0.48 4.12 -13.80
CA ILE A 6 0.83 3.93 -14.42
C ILE A 6 0.67 4.05 -15.93
N VAL A 7 1.44 4.93 -16.56
CA VAL A 7 1.45 5.12 -18.02
C VAL A 7 2.76 4.68 -18.66
N ARG A 8 3.83 4.55 -17.86
CA ARG A 8 5.12 4.05 -18.31
C ARG A 8 5.89 3.41 -17.16
N ILE A 9 6.58 2.31 -17.45
CA ILE A 9 7.55 1.68 -16.56
C ILE A 9 8.83 1.46 -17.40
N GLN A 10 9.94 2.03 -16.97
CA GLN A 10 11.25 1.83 -17.58
C GLN A 10 12.20 1.24 -16.56
N LEU A 11 12.89 0.17 -16.95
CA LEU A 11 13.85 -0.53 -16.11
C LEU A 11 15.21 -0.57 -16.81
N ARG A 12 16.28 -0.30 -16.08
CA ARG A 12 17.66 -0.45 -16.56
C ARG A 12 18.47 -1.23 -15.53
N ASN A 13 19.22 -2.22 -16.00
CA ASN A 13 20.06 -3.10 -15.16
C ASN A 13 19.31 -3.61 -13.92
N PHE A 14 18.07 -4.08 -14.11
CA PHE A 14 17.17 -4.48 -13.03
C PHE A 14 16.85 -5.97 -13.15
N LEU A 15 17.36 -6.77 -12.21
CA LEU A 15 17.24 -8.23 -12.22
C LEU A 15 17.63 -8.83 -13.59
N THR A 16 16.66 -9.35 -14.34
CA THR A 16 16.89 -9.97 -15.65
C THR A 16 17.02 -8.95 -16.79
N TYR A 17 16.57 -7.71 -16.59
CA TYR A 17 16.49 -6.69 -17.64
C TYR A 17 17.78 -5.86 -17.75
N ASP A 18 18.36 -5.79 -18.95
CA ASP A 18 19.38 -4.77 -19.27
C ASP A 18 18.71 -3.41 -19.49
N TRP A 19 17.69 -3.39 -20.34
CA TRP A 19 16.83 -2.24 -20.58
C TRP A 19 15.46 -2.71 -21.08
N VAL A 20 14.39 -2.15 -20.54
CA VAL A 20 13.03 -2.35 -21.05
C VAL A 20 12.16 -1.15 -20.72
N GLU A 21 11.21 -0.86 -21.60
CA GLU A 21 10.16 0.13 -21.38
C GLU A 21 8.79 -0.46 -21.71
N PHE A 22 7.86 -0.37 -20.75
CA PHE A 22 6.46 -0.76 -20.88
C PHE A 22 5.60 0.51 -20.91
N ARG A 23 4.64 0.56 -21.82
CA ARG A 23 3.63 1.63 -21.91
C ARG A 23 2.22 1.02 -21.82
N PRO A 24 1.75 0.73 -20.60
CA PRO A 24 0.44 0.12 -20.41
C PRO A 24 -0.70 1.04 -20.90
N GLY A 25 -1.74 0.43 -21.45
CA GLY A 25 -3.03 1.06 -21.71
C GLY A 25 -3.83 1.31 -20.41
N PRO A 26 -4.95 2.03 -20.50
CA PRO A 26 -5.70 2.50 -19.33
C PRO A 26 -6.54 1.44 -18.60
N TYR A 27 -6.67 0.23 -19.16
CA TYR A 27 -7.55 -0.82 -18.64
C TYR A 27 -6.74 -2.08 -18.34
N LEU A 28 -7.10 -3.20 -18.97
CA LEU A 28 -6.42 -4.47 -18.83
C LEU A 28 -5.11 -4.46 -19.62
N ASN A 29 -4.02 -4.74 -18.93
CA ASN A 29 -2.70 -4.99 -19.52
C ASN A 29 -2.27 -6.40 -19.13
N MET A 30 -1.91 -7.22 -20.11
CA MET A 30 -1.49 -8.59 -19.88
C MET A 30 -0.01 -8.76 -20.24
N ILE A 31 0.78 -9.20 -19.27
CA ILE A 31 2.20 -9.53 -19.45
C ILE A 31 2.34 -11.05 -19.45
N PHE A 32 2.79 -11.62 -20.55
CA PHE A 32 2.94 -13.07 -20.73
C PHE A 32 4.37 -13.44 -21.16
N GLY A 33 4.74 -14.70 -20.97
CA GLY A 33 6.04 -15.24 -21.35
C GLY A 33 6.46 -16.46 -20.50
N PRO A 34 7.48 -17.21 -20.94
CA PRO A 34 7.99 -18.39 -20.23
C PRO A 34 8.39 -18.11 -18.77
N ASN A 35 8.48 -19.16 -17.94
CA ASN A 35 8.98 -19.00 -16.57
C ASN A 35 10.44 -18.53 -16.57
N GLY A 36 10.81 -17.67 -15.61
CA GLY A 36 12.16 -17.10 -15.51
C GLY A 36 12.42 -15.87 -16.38
N THR A 37 11.49 -15.41 -17.23
CA THR A 37 11.71 -14.24 -18.11
C THR A 37 11.55 -12.87 -17.43
N GLY A 38 11.37 -12.84 -16.11
CA GLY A 38 11.29 -11.58 -15.34
C GLY A 38 9.89 -10.95 -15.23
N LYS A 39 8.81 -11.63 -15.60
CA LYS A 39 7.43 -11.13 -15.45
C LYS A 39 7.13 -10.60 -14.03
N SER A 40 7.43 -11.41 -13.01
CA SER A 40 7.23 -11.04 -11.59
C SER A 40 8.19 -9.93 -11.13
N SER A 41 9.27 -9.67 -11.87
CA SER A 41 10.18 -8.54 -11.60
C SER A 41 9.50 -7.20 -11.85
N ILE A 42 8.50 -7.12 -12.73
CA ILE A 42 7.75 -5.88 -12.98
C ILE A 42 6.95 -5.48 -11.74
N ALA A 43 6.32 -6.43 -11.06
CA ALA A 43 5.65 -6.18 -9.79
C ALA A 43 6.63 -5.65 -8.73
N CYS A 44 7.84 -6.23 -8.67
CA CYS A 44 8.91 -5.74 -7.79
C CYS A 44 9.31 -4.30 -8.13
N ALA A 45 9.45 -3.99 -9.42
CA ALA A 45 9.80 -2.66 -9.87
C ALA A 45 8.73 -1.63 -9.49
N ILE A 46 7.44 -1.95 -9.63
CA ILE A 46 6.35 -1.05 -9.23
C ILE A 46 6.43 -0.74 -7.73
N CYS A 47 6.55 -1.77 -6.89
CA CYS A 47 6.64 -1.61 -5.44
C CYS A 47 7.86 -0.77 -5.05
N LEU A 48 9.05 -1.12 -5.54
CA LEU A 48 10.28 -0.42 -5.19
C LEU A 48 10.33 0.99 -5.78
N GLY A 49 9.96 1.17 -7.04
CA GLY A 49 10.00 2.46 -7.74
C GLY A 49 9.08 3.50 -7.10
N LEU A 50 7.95 3.07 -6.55
CA LEU A 50 6.97 3.94 -5.88
C LEU A 50 7.18 4.06 -4.36
N ASN A 51 8.37 3.67 -3.87
CA ASN A 51 8.79 3.77 -2.47
C ASN A 51 7.98 2.93 -1.47
N PHE A 52 7.39 1.82 -1.91
CA PHE A 52 6.78 0.85 -1.01
C PHE A 52 7.83 -0.11 -0.42
N PRO A 53 7.62 -0.62 0.80
CA PRO A 53 8.63 -1.40 1.49
C PRO A 53 8.88 -2.75 0.79
N PRO A 54 10.14 -3.19 0.64
CA PRO A 54 10.48 -4.48 0.03
C PRO A 54 9.82 -5.69 0.72
N SER A 55 9.47 -5.56 2.00
CA SER A 55 8.76 -6.58 2.77
C SER A 55 7.46 -7.03 2.10
N LEU A 56 6.77 -6.17 1.34
CA LEU A 56 5.57 -6.54 0.59
C LEU A 56 5.83 -7.64 -0.44
N LEU A 57 7.04 -7.72 -0.97
CA LEU A 57 7.39 -8.62 -2.06
C LEU A 57 7.79 -10.03 -1.59
N ASN A 58 7.84 -10.32 -0.28
CA ASN A 58 8.36 -11.59 0.29
C ASN A 58 9.71 -12.05 -0.31
N ARG A 59 10.49 -11.10 -0.83
CA ARG A 59 11.78 -11.30 -1.50
C ARG A 59 12.90 -10.67 -0.68
N ALA A 60 14.11 -10.73 -1.22
CA ALA A 60 15.31 -10.13 -0.63
C ALA A 60 15.04 -8.72 -0.07
N GLN A 61 15.44 -8.52 1.18
CA GLN A 61 15.22 -7.27 1.93
C GLN A 61 16.12 -6.12 1.43
N ASP A 62 17.22 -6.45 0.73
CA ASP A 62 18.26 -5.50 0.36
C ASP A 62 18.07 -5.03 -1.10
N LEU A 63 17.98 -3.71 -1.29
CA LEU A 63 17.77 -3.07 -2.59
C LEU A 63 18.89 -3.39 -3.59
N LYS A 64 20.11 -3.65 -3.11
CA LYS A 64 21.25 -4.02 -3.95
C LYS A 64 21.01 -5.32 -4.74
N SER A 65 20.20 -6.23 -4.18
CA SER A 65 19.89 -7.52 -4.81
C SER A 65 19.00 -7.41 -6.04
N PHE A 66 18.43 -6.22 -6.28
CA PHE A 66 17.60 -5.94 -7.45
C PHE A 66 18.40 -5.36 -8.61
N VAL A 67 19.66 -4.98 -8.39
CA VAL A 67 20.59 -4.63 -9.48
C VAL A 67 20.95 -5.91 -10.22
N LYS A 68 20.92 -5.88 -11.56
CA LYS A 68 21.31 -7.00 -12.40
C LYS A 68 22.74 -7.44 -12.06
N ASN A 69 22.97 -8.75 -12.03
CA ASN A 69 24.31 -9.31 -11.83
C ASN A 69 25.30 -8.70 -12.83
N ASP A 70 26.53 -8.50 -12.38
CA ASP A 70 27.63 -7.89 -13.15
C ASP A 70 27.41 -6.42 -13.53
N LYS A 71 26.42 -5.74 -12.94
CA LYS A 71 26.20 -4.28 -13.07
C LYS A 71 26.44 -3.58 -11.74
N GLN A 72 26.95 -2.35 -11.82
CA GLN A 72 27.25 -1.51 -10.65
C GLN A 72 26.05 -0.67 -10.22
N ASP A 73 25.24 -0.26 -11.20
CA ASP A 73 24.07 0.58 -11.02
C ASP A 73 22.92 0.16 -11.93
N GLY A 74 21.72 0.57 -11.55
CA GLY A 74 20.50 0.45 -12.33
C GLY A 74 19.45 1.44 -11.87
N HIS A 75 18.32 1.50 -12.57
CA HIS A 75 17.22 2.35 -12.14
C HIS A 75 15.87 1.76 -12.50
N ILE A 76 14.88 2.16 -11.71
CA ILE A 76 13.47 1.99 -11.99
C ILE A 76 12.92 3.39 -12.23
N GLU A 77 12.22 3.61 -13.34
CA GLU A 77 11.50 4.86 -13.60
C GLU A 77 10.04 4.56 -13.93
N ILE A 78 9.14 5.20 -13.20
CA ILE A 78 7.70 5.02 -13.34
C ILE A 78 7.07 6.38 -13.59
N GLU A 79 6.23 6.43 -14.61
CA GLU A 79 5.42 7.60 -14.92
C GLU A 79 3.98 7.34 -14.52
N LEU A 80 3.43 8.25 -13.70
CA LEU A 80 2.06 8.23 -13.25
C LEU A 80 1.27 9.35 -13.91
N LYS A 81 0.03 9.04 -14.25
CA LYS A 81 -0.91 10.01 -14.80
C LYS A 81 -1.20 11.10 -13.76
N GLY A 82 -0.96 12.35 -14.12
CA GLY A 82 -1.34 13.50 -13.31
C GLY A 82 -2.85 13.73 -13.27
N ALA A 83 -3.29 14.56 -12.31
CA ALA A 83 -4.67 15.05 -12.28
C ALA A 83 -5.02 15.83 -13.56
N LYS A 84 -6.32 16.03 -13.83
CA LYS A 84 -6.77 16.78 -15.02
C LYS A 84 -6.13 18.19 -15.02
N GLY A 85 -5.45 18.52 -16.12
CA GLY A 85 -4.74 19.81 -16.27
C GLY A 85 -3.36 19.88 -15.60
N LYS A 86 -2.92 18.84 -14.87
CA LYS A 86 -1.58 18.73 -14.32
C LYS A 86 -0.69 17.83 -15.19
N PRO A 87 0.63 18.07 -15.26
CA PRO A 87 1.56 17.17 -15.93
C PRO A 87 1.64 15.82 -15.22
N ASN A 88 2.11 14.81 -15.94
CA ASN A 88 2.41 13.50 -15.36
C ASN A 88 3.57 13.61 -14.35
N LEU A 89 3.61 12.65 -13.43
CA LEU A 89 4.65 12.54 -12.43
C LEU A 89 5.64 11.45 -12.84
N VAL A 90 6.91 11.78 -12.99
CA VAL A 90 7.97 10.83 -13.29
C VAL A 90 8.80 10.61 -12.03
N ILE A 91 8.80 9.38 -11.54
CA ILE A 91 9.56 8.97 -10.36
C ILE A 91 10.66 8.03 -10.82
N ARG A 92 11.91 8.36 -10.52
CA ARG A 92 13.05 7.47 -10.74
C ARG A 92 13.66 7.08 -9.40
N ARG A 93 13.92 5.81 -9.20
CA ARG A 93 14.70 5.27 -8.10
C ARG A 93 16.00 4.69 -8.66
N ASN A 94 17.13 5.25 -8.25
CA ASN A 94 18.43 4.70 -8.61
C ASN A 94 18.83 3.62 -7.62
N LEU A 95 19.44 2.56 -8.11
CA LEU A 95 19.88 1.40 -7.35
C LEU A 95 21.38 1.21 -7.61
N PHE A 96 22.12 0.84 -6.57
CA PHE A 96 23.55 0.61 -6.63
C PHE A 96 23.88 -0.73 -5.98
N SER A 97 24.75 -1.52 -6.59
CA SER A 97 25.11 -2.85 -6.06
C SER A 97 26.06 -2.75 -4.86
N ASN A 98 26.84 -1.67 -4.80
CA ASN A 98 27.83 -1.39 -3.77
C ASN A 98 27.34 -0.46 -2.64
N SER A 99 26.11 0.05 -2.72
CA SER A 99 25.58 1.03 -1.78
C SER A 99 24.16 0.69 -1.36
N LYS A 100 23.87 0.90 -0.07
CA LYS A 100 22.49 0.84 0.45
C LYS A 100 21.69 2.10 0.13
N SER A 101 22.35 3.17 -0.35
CA SER A 101 21.67 4.38 -0.79
C SER A 101 20.93 4.10 -2.09
N ALA A 102 19.65 4.49 -2.14
CA ALA A 102 18.81 4.38 -3.33
C ALA A 102 18.07 5.71 -3.52
N PRO A 103 18.75 6.74 -4.05
CA PRO A 103 18.19 8.08 -4.14
C PRO A 103 17.02 8.12 -5.13
N PHE A 104 16.04 8.97 -4.81
CA PHE A 104 14.91 9.22 -5.66
C PHE A 104 15.09 10.51 -6.47
N MET A 105 14.52 10.51 -7.66
CA MET A 105 14.32 11.71 -8.45
C MET A 105 12.84 11.85 -8.78
N LEU A 106 12.33 13.06 -8.63
CA LEU A 106 10.97 13.46 -8.97
C LEU A 106 11.06 14.48 -10.12
N ASN A 107 10.52 14.13 -11.28
CA ASN A 107 10.57 14.97 -12.49
C ASN A 107 11.99 15.46 -12.81
N GLY A 108 12.99 14.58 -12.66
CA GLY A 108 14.40 14.88 -12.92
C GLY A 108 15.14 15.63 -11.81
N ARG A 109 14.50 15.92 -10.67
CA ARG A 109 15.13 16.59 -9.52
C ARG A 109 15.28 15.64 -8.34
N SER A 110 16.35 15.77 -7.56
CA SER A 110 16.55 14.98 -6.35
C SER A 110 15.36 15.16 -5.39
N SER A 111 14.91 14.06 -4.79
CA SER A 111 13.73 14.02 -3.93
C SER A 111 13.93 13.03 -2.78
N SER A 112 13.27 13.25 -1.65
CA SER A 112 13.27 12.30 -0.55
C SER A 112 12.18 11.24 -0.73
N GLY A 113 12.31 10.08 -0.08
CA GLY A 113 11.24 9.09 -0.04
C GLY A 113 9.96 9.61 0.63
N LYS A 114 10.07 10.59 1.54
CA LYS A 114 8.90 11.24 2.16
C LYS A 114 8.09 12.02 1.11
N ASP A 115 8.76 12.71 0.19
CA ASP A 115 8.10 13.45 -0.89
C ASP A 115 7.41 12.49 -1.87
N ILE A 116 8.05 11.35 -2.17
CA ILE A 116 7.44 10.31 -3.00
C ILE A 116 6.16 9.78 -2.34
N ASN A 117 6.21 9.48 -1.04
CA ASN A 117 5.04 9.02 -0.29
C ASN A 117 3.90 10.06 -0.29
N ALA A 118 4.23 11.34 -0.13
CA ALA A 118 3.24 12.42 -0.22
C ALA A 118 2.57 12.47 -1.61
N LYS A 119 3.33 12.24 -2.68
CA LYS A 119 2.79 12.15 -4.04
C LYS A 119 1.95 10.91 -4.29
N MET A 120 2.32 9.76 -3.70
CA MET A 120 1.49 8.55 -3.75
C MET A 120 0.15 8.79 -3.05
N ALA A 121 0.16 9.47 -1.91
CA ALA A 121 -1.07 9.85 -1.20
C ALA A 121 -1.91 10.85 -2.01
N GLU A 122 -1.32 11.88 -2.62
CA GLU A 122 -2.02 12.87 -3.48
C GLU A 122 -2.74 12.19 -4.66
N LEU A 123 -2.13 11.16 -5.24
CA LEU A 123 -2.67 10.42 -6.39
C LEU A 123 -3.49 9.18 -5.99
N ASN A 124 -3.69 8.94 -4.69
CA ASN A 124 -4.35 7.75 -4.14
C ASN A 124 -3.79 6.41 -4.67
N VAL A 125 -2.47 6.32 -4.79
CA VAL A 125 -1.78 5.10 -5.23
C VAL A 125 -1.47 4.22 -4.01
N GLN A 126 -2.11 3.05 -3.93
CA GLN A 126 -2.05 2.16 -2.76
C GLN A 126 -1.45 0.78 -3.09
N VAL A 127 -0.14 0.70 -3.30
CA VAL A 127 0.54 -0.58 -3.61
C VAL A 127 0.68 -1.49 -2.38
N ASN A 128 0.45 -0.97 -1.18
CA ASN A 128 0.39 -1.74 0.06
C ASN A 128 -0.96 -2.43 0.31
N ASN A 129 -1.99 -2.08 -0.46
CA ASN A 129 -3.31 -2.70 -0.34
C ASN A 129 -3.37 -3.94 -1.23
N LEU A 130 -3.53 -5.12 -0.63
CA LEU A 130 -3.55 -6.40 -1.36
C LEU A 130 -4.71 -6.52 -2.35
N CYS A 131 -5.78 -5.72 -2.19
CA CYS A 131 -6.88 -5.64 -3.15
C CYS A 131 -6.51 -4.85 -4.41
N ALA A 132 -5.54 -3.93 -4.32
CA ALA A 132 -5.08 -3.10 -5.44
C ALA A 132 -3.78 -3.64 -6.07
N PHE A 133 -2.93 -4.28 -5.26
CA PHE A 133 -1.67 -4.88 -5.70
C PHE A 133 -1.49 -6.23 -5.03
N LEU A 134 -1.70 -7.30 -5.80
CA LEU A 134 -1.58 -8.67 -5.33
C LEU A 134 -0.34 -9.34 -5.93
N PRO A 135 0.82 -9.31 -5.25
CA PRO A 135 1.98 -10.04 -5.72
C PRO A 135 1.77 -11.55 -5.53
N GLN A 136 2.37 -12.36 -6.41
CA GLN A 136 2.25 -13.82 -6.44
C GLN A 136 2.48 -14.47 -5.06
N ASP A 137 3.48 -13.99 -4.32
CA ASP A 137 3.88 -14.55 -3.01
C ASP A 137 2.95 -14.15 -1.85
N ARG A 138 1.97 -13.26 -2.09
CA ARG A 138 0.98 -12.79 -1.09
C ARG A 138 -0.44 -13.28 -1.38
N VAL A 139 -0.64 -14.08 -2.43
CA VAL A 139 -1.96 -14.66 -2.79
C VAL A 139 -2.54 -15.48 -1.63
N ALA A 140 -1.69 -16.23 -0.91
CA ALA A 140 -2.11 -17.04 0.22
C ALA A 140 -2.51 -16.22 1.46
N GLU A 141 -2.00 -14.99 1.60
CA GLU A 141 -2.39 -14.07 2.68
C GLU A 141 -3.73 -13.42 2.36
N PHE A 142 -3.92 -12.99 1.11
CA PHE A 142 -5.21 -12.50 0.61
C PHE A 142 -6.32 -13.52 0.81
N ALA A 143 -6.08 -14.79 0.46
CA ALA A 143 -7.05 -15.88 0.63
C ALA A 143 -7.40 -16.18 2.12
N ARG A 144 -6.55 -15.75 3.06
CA ARG A 144 -6.76 -15.93 4.51
C ARG A 144 -7.44 -14.73 5.19
N MET A 145 -7.69 -13.64 4.47
CA MET A 145 -8.34 -12.46 5.04
C MET A 145 -9.76 -12.78 5.51
N THR A 146 -10.12 -12.28 6.69
CA THR A 146 -11.51 -12.36 7.15
C THR A 146 -12.39 -11.43 6.32
N PRO A 147 -13.72 -11.68 6.26
CA PRO A 147 -14.65 -10.78 5.57
C PRO A 147 -14.54 -9.31 6.03
N GLN A 148 -14.28 -9.08 7.32
CA GLN A 148 -14.12 -7.74 7.90
C GLN A 148 -12.83 -7.06 7.42
N GLN A 149 -11.72 -7.82 7.31
CA GLN A 149 -10.46 -7.32 6.77
C GLN A 149 -10.60 -6.98 5.28
N LEU A 150 -11.23 -7.87 4.50
CA LEU A 150 -11.49 -7.65 3.08
C LEU A 150 -12.34 -6.40 2.86
N LEU A 151 -13.36 -6.17 3.69
CA LEU A 151 -14.17 -4.95 3.65
C LEU A 151 -13.32 -3.71 3.89
N ARG A 152 -12.49 -3.68 4.94
CA ARG A 152 -11.63 -2.54 5.26
C ARG A 152 -10.65 -2.23 4.13
N GLU A 153 -10.00 -3.26 3.58
CA GLU A 153 -9.05 -3.08 2.48
C GLU A 153 -9.77 -2.62 1.19
N THR A 154 -10.98 -3.12 0.93
CA THR A 154 -11.80 -2.65 -0.20
C THR A 154 -12.19 -1.19 -0.03
N GLN A 155 -12.63 -0.78 1.17
CA GLN A 155 -12.98 0.61 1.47
C GLN A 155 -11.80 1.55 1.29
N ARG A 156 -10.58 1.12 1.64
CA ARG A 156 -9.36 1.90 1.43
C ARG A 156 -9.04 2.04 -0.06
N ALA A 157 -9.06 0.95 -0.82
CA ALA A 157 -8.67 0.95 -2.23
C ALA A 157 -9.69 1.66 -3.14
N ALA A 158 -10.98 1.39 -2.93
CA ALA A 158 -12.05 1.73 -3.85
C ALA A 158 -13.15 2.62 -3.24
N GLY A 159 -13.12 2.83 -1.92
CA GLY A 159 -14.11 3.64 -1.22
C GLY A 159 -13.80 5.14 -1.26
N ASN A 160 -14.74 5.92 -0.73
CA ASN A 160 -14.52 7.35 -0.51
C ASN A 160 -13.36 7.54 0.50
N PRO A 161 -12.46 8.54 0.34
CA PRO A 161 -11.38 8.80 1.29
C PRO A 161 -11.84 8.92 2.76
N ASN A 162 -13.06 9.42 2.98
CA ASN A 162 -13.64 9.57 4.31
C ASN A 162 -14.30 8.29 4.83
N LEU A 163 -14.54 7.29 3.97
CA LEU A 163 -15.30 6.08 4.32
C LEU A 163 -14.60 5.28 5.42
N THR A 164 -13.27 5.15 5.34
CA THR A 164 -12.48 4.49 6.37
C THR A 164 -12.53 5.26 7.68
N ALA A 165 -12.41 6.60 7.63
CA ALA A 165 -12.47 7.44 8.82
C ALA A 165 -13.84 7.34 9.51
N TRP A 166 -14.93 7.45 8.75
CA TRP A 166 -16.29 7.26 9.28
C TRP A 166 -16.49 5.87 9.86
N HIS A 167 -15.98 4.83 9.20
CA HIS A 167 -16.07 3.47 9.70
C HIS A 167 -15.33 3.30 11.03
N ASP A 168 -14.14 3.88 11.18
CA ASP A 168 -13.39 3.87 12.45
C ASP A 168 -14.12 4.66 13.54
N THR A 169 -14.68 5.84 13.23
CA THR A 169 -15.50 6.64 14.17
C THR A 169 -16.72 5.87 14.65
N LEU A 170 -17.40 5.14 13.77
CA LEU A 170 -18.56 4.31 14.13
C LEU A 170 -18.17 3.19 15.10
N ILE A 171 -17.03 2.55 14.87
CA ILE A 171 -16.51 1.49 15.76
C ILE A 171 -16.18 2.05 17.13
N GLU A 172 -15.55 3.22 17.19
CA GLU A 172 -15.20 3.87 18.45
C GLU A 172 -16.44 4.32 19.22
N SER A 173 -17.42 4.90 18.52
CA SER A 173 -18.73 5.27 19.10
C SER A 173 -19.46 4.06 19.65
N GLY A 174 -19.46 2.94 18.93
CA GLY A 174 -20.07 1.68 19.40
C GLY A 174 -19.40 1.12 20.66
N LYS A 175 -18.06 1.20 20.76
CA LYS A 175 -17.32 0.82 21.98
C LYS A 175 -17.68 1.73 23.16
N SER A 176 -17.75 3.04 22.92
CA SER A 176 -18.15 4.01 23.94
C SER A 176 -19.56 3.74 24.46
N LEU A 177 -20.53 3.54 23.55
CA LEU A 177 -21.90 3.19 23.92
C LEU A 177 -21.98 1.91 24.76
N LYS A 178 -21.25 0.87 24.38
CA LYS A 178 -21.21 -0.38 25.14
C LYS A 178 -20.65 -0.18 26.55
N ASN A 179 -19.53 0.54 26.68
CA ASN A 179 -18.94 0.84 27.98
C ASN A 179 -19.93 1.61 28.88
N ILE A 180 -20.65 2.58 28.33
CA ILE A 180 -21.66 3.34 29.08
C ILE A 180 -22.80 2.41 29.52
N GLN A 181 -23.27 1.52 28.65
CA GLN A 181 -24.29 0.52 28.99
C GLN A 181 -23.84 -0.43 30.11
N ASP A 182 -22.59 -0.90 30.05
CA ASP A 182 -22.02 -1.78 31.08
C ASP A 182 -21.94 -1.05 32.44
N VAL A 183 -21.55 0.24 32.44
CA VAL A 183 -21.54 1.07 33.66
C VAL A 183 -22.95 1.29 34.21
N ILE A 184 -23.94 1.58 33.35
CA ILE A 184 -25.34 1.74 33.77
C ILE A 184 -25.86 0.44 34.39
N ALA A 185 -25.55 -0.71 33.79
CA ALA A 185 -25.95 -2.01 34.32
C ALA A 185 -25.33 -2.27 35.70
N LEU A 186 -24.04 -1.98 35.87
CA LEU A 186 -23.34 -2.09 37.16
C LEU A 186 -23.95 -1.18 38.24
N LEU A 187 -24.24 0.08 37.91
CA LEU A 187 -24.88 1.02 38.84
C LEU A 187 -26.29 0.58 39.22
N GLY A 188 -27.07 0.04 38.27
CA GLY A 188 -28.40 -0.50 38.54
C GLY A 188 -28.38 -1.69 39.50
N VAL A 189 -27.40 -2.59 39.38
CA VAL A 189 -27.21 -3.69 40.33
C VAL A 189 -26.82 -3.18 41.72
N ALA A 190 -25.94 -2.19 41.80
CA ALA A 190 -25.51 -1.60 43.07
C ALA A 190 -26.67 -0.94 43.83
N LEU A 191 -27.53 -0.18 43.13
CA LEU A 191 -28.74 0.42 43.69
C LEU A 191 -29.72 -0.66 44.20
N SER A 192 -29.95 -1.71 43.42
CA SER A 192 -30.82 -2.82 43.83
C SER A 192 -30.34 -3.52 45.10
N ILE A 193 -29.02 -3.70 45.29
CA ILE A 193 -28.45 -4.31 46.51
C ILE A 193 -28.60 -3.36 47.70
N SER A 194 -28.39 -2.06 47.50
CA SER A 194 -28.55 -1.04 48.55
C SER A 194 -29.98 -0.99 49.08
N ASP A 195 -30.98 -1.02 48.19
CA ASP A 195 -32.39 -1.04 48.57
C ASP A 195 -32.75 -2.31 49.36
N MET A 196 -32.19 -3.46 48.97
CA MET A 196 -32.42 -4.74 49.65
C MET A 196 -31.82 -4.77 51.07
N LEU A 197 -30.64 -4.17 51.26
CA LEU A 197 -29.99 -4.04 52.58
C LEU A 197 -30.76 -3.10 53.53
N HIS A 198 -31.36 -2.03 53.00
CA HIS A 198 -32.23 -1.14 53.77
C HIS A 198 -33.52 -1.84 54.25
N LEU A 199 -34.08 -2.74 53.44
CA LEU A 199 -35.26 -3.54 53.80
C LEU A 199 -34.97 -4.62 54.86
N CYS A 200 -33.77 -5.22 54.87
CA CYS A 200 -33.39 -6.23 55.87
C CYS A 200 -32.94 -5.66 57.23
N SER A 201 -32.72 -4.34 57.32
CA SER A 201 -32.30 -3.65 58.56
C SER A 201 -33.46 -2.98 59.32
N SER A 202 -34.69 -3.20 58.87
CA SER A 202 -35.95 -2.78 59.50
C SER A 202 -36.70 -3.98 60.08
#